data_AF-A0A920SHU0-F1
#
_entry.id   AF-A0A920SHU0-F1
#
_cell.length_a   1.000
_cell.length_b   1.000
_cell.length_c   1.000
_cell.angle_alpha   90.00
_cell.angle_beta   90.00
_cell.angle_gamma   90.00
#
_symmetry.space_group_name_H-M   'P 1'
#
loop_
_entity.id
_entity.type
_entity.pdbx_description
1 polymer ?
#
loop_
_entity_poly.entity_id
_entity_poly.type
_entity_poly.pdbx_seq_one_letter_code
_entity_poly.pdbx_strand_id
1 'polypeptide(L)' 'MGGFEGSCAKFIFDPEGEHRDLPSKCTIEVPKGGCVRVETAGAGGFGEPKNRDKDAVLRDLRDEKISDDVANNVYGLSS' A
#
# COMPACT_ATOMS: atom_id res chain seq x y z
N MET A 1 -1.51 -22.53 4.06
CA MET A 1 -1.30 -21.26 3.33
C MET A 1 -2.22 -20.22 3.97
N GLY A 2 -1.81 -18.98 4.11
CA GLY A 2 -1.70 -18.31 5.42
C GLY A 2 -1.33 -16.82 5.30
N GLY A 3 -1.11 -16.35 4.07
CA GLY A 3 -0.79 -14.95 3.77
C GLY A 3 -2.06 -14.10 3.58
N PHE A 4 -1.85 -12.79 3.47
CA PHE A 4 -2.91 -11.80 3.31
C PHE A 4 -3.12 -11.35 1.87
N GLU A 5 -4.28 -10.77 1.59
CA GLU A 5 -4.64 -10.24 0.28
C GLU A 5 -3.77 -9.03 -0.10
N GLY A 6 -3.58 -8.82 -1.40
CA GLY A 6 -2.92 -7.61 -1.91
C GLY A 6 -3.84 -6.40 -1.81
N SER A 7 -3.25 -5.20 -1.79
CA SER A 7 -4.04 -3.97 -1.85
C SER A 7 -4.72 -3.79 -3.20
N CYS A 8 -5.96 -3.31 -3.20
CA CYS A 8 -6.63 -2.87 -4.42
C CYS A 8 -6.02 -1.54 -4.91
N ALA A 9 -6.01 -1.36 -6.23
CA ALA A 9 -5.66 -0.06 -6.80
C ALA A 9 -6.67 1.01 -6.40
N LYS A 10 -6.20 2.24 -6.19
CA LYS A 10 -7.05 3.42 -5.98
C LYS A 10 -6.69 4.52 -6.97
N PHE A 11 -7.71 5.19 -7.47
CA PHE A 11 -7.59 6.34 -8.36
C PHE A 11 -8.24 7.51 -7.64
N ILE A 12 -7.48 8.55 -7.33
CA ILE A 12 -7.91 9.63 -6.46
C ILE A 12 -7.69 10.94 -7.21
N PHE A 13 -8.76 11.72 -7.38
CA PHE A 13 -8.68 13.05 -7.93
C PHE A 13 -8.58 14.07 -6.81
N ASP A 14 -7.57 14.93 -6.89
CA ASP A 14 -7.24 15.85 -5.81
C ASP A 14 -6.77 17.21 -6.35
N PRO A 15 -7.66 17.99 -6.98
CA PRO A 15 -7.30 19.30 -7.51
C PRO A 15 -7.09 20.36 -6.43
N GLU A 16 -7.72 20.20 -5.26
CA GLU A 16 -7.79 21.22 -4.20
C GLU A 16 -7.66 20.65 -2.76
N GLY A 17 -7.27 19.38 -2.59
CA GLY A 17 -7.16 18.71 -1.29
C GLY A 17 -8.40 17.91 -0.86
N GLU A 18 -9.42 17.79 -1.72
CA GLU A 18 -10.69 17.10 -1.41
C GLU A 18 -10.60 15.56 -1.49
N HIS A 19 -9.52 14.98 -2.04
CA HIS A 19 -9.30 13.53 -2.12
C HIS A 19 -10.52 12.70 -2.57
N ARG A 20 -11.01 12.93 -3.79
CA ARG A 20 -12.18 12.23 -4.33
C ARG A 20 -11.80 10.92 -5.01
N ASP A 21 -12.38 9.81 -4.58
CA ASP A 21 -12.23 8.52 -5.28
C ASP A 21 -12.85 8.55 -6.69
N LEU A 22 -12.11 8.00 -7.63
CA LEU A 22 -12.53 7.77 -9.02
C LEU A 22 -12.84 6.28 -9.25
N PRO A 23 -13.80 5.96 -10.13
CA PRO A 23 -14.03 4.58 -10.56
C PRO A 23 -12.86 4.07 -11.40
N SER A 24 -12.76 2.76 -11.56
CA SER A 24 -11.69 2.08 -12.32
C SER A 24 -11.59 2.51 -13.79
N LYS A 25 -12.67 3.08 -14.36
CA LYS A 25 -12.68 3.67 -15.70
C LYS A 25 -13.58 4.91 -15.71
N CYS A 26 -13.00 6.07 -16.01
CA CYS A 26 -13.72 7.31 -16.22
C CYS A 26 -12.95 8.25 -17.17
N THR A 27 -13.62 9.32 -17.58
CA THR A 27 -13.02 10.48 -18.21
C THR A 27 -13.34 11.69 -17.34
N ILE A 28 -12.32 12.46 -16.99
CA ILE A 28 -12.45 13.67 -16.17
C ILE A 28 -11.62 14.80 -16.78
N GLU A 29 -12.01 16.05 -16.51
CA GLU A 29 -11.19 17.21 -16.81
C GLU A 29 -10.31 17.54 -15.60
N VAL A 30 -9.00 17.61 -15.82
CA VAL A 30 -8.04 17.99 -14.78
C VAL A 30 -7.65 19.46 -15.01
N PRO A 31 -8.01 20.38 -14.10
CA PRO A 31 -7.66 21.79 -14.26
C PRO A 31 -6.14 21.98 -14.15
N LYS A 32 -5.65 23.12 -14.65
CA LYS A 32 -4.23 23.47 -14.50
C LYS A 32 -3.85 23.53 -13.02
N GLY A 33 -2.86 22.74 -12.63
CA GLY A 33 -2.41 22.63 -11.24
C GLY A 33 -3.13 21.55 -10.43
N GLY A 34 -4.16 20.90 -10.98
CA GLY A 34 -4.82 19.79 -10.32
C GLY A 34 -3.98 18.50 -10.34
N CYS A 35 -4.25 17.59 -9.40
CA CYS A 35 -3.53 16.33 -9.24
C CYS A 35 -4.46 15.12 -9.40
N VAL A 36 -3.95 14.06 -10.02
CA VAL A 36 -4.53 12.71 -9.97
C VAL A 36 -3.50 11.80 -9.32
N ARG A 37 -3.86 11.18 -8.19
CA ARG A 37 -3.03 10.18 -7.52
C ARG A 37 -3.51 8.78 -7.92
N VAL A 38 -2.56 7.95 -8.35
CA VAL A 38 -2.79 6.53 -8.63
C VAL A 38 -1.99 5.71 -7.64
N GLU A 39 -2.69 4.95 -6.81
CA GLU A 39 -2.10 3.95 -5.94
C GLU A 39 -2.26 2.60 -6.63
N THR A 40 -1.15 2.02 -7.10
CA THR A 40 -1.17 0.76 -7.83
C THR A 40 -1.46 -0.42 -6.91
N ALA A 41 -2.18 -1.42 -7.41
CA ALA A 41 -2.47 -2.64 -6.66
C ALA A 41 -1.19 -3.36 -6.21
N GLY A 42 -1.22 -3.91 -5.01
CA GLY A 42 -0.18 -4.78 -4.48
C GLY A 42 -0.46 -6.25 -4.76
N ALA A 43 0.59 -7.07 -4.68
CA ALA A 43 0.45 -8.53 -4.71
C ALA A 43 -0.01 -9.07 -3.34
N GLY A 44 -0.71 -10.21 -3.36
CA GLY A 44 -1.00 -10.98 -2.15
C GLY A 44 0.23 -11.69 -1.59
N GLY A 45 0.20 -11.97 -0.29
CA GLY A 45 1.23 -12.71 0.43
C GLY A 45 1.01 -14.22 0.43
N PHE A 46 2.07 -14.96 0.78
CA PHE A 46 2.03 -16.41 0.92
C PHE A 46 2.63 -16.84 2.26
N GLY A 47 1.97 -17.81 2.92
CA GLY A 47 2.41 -18.35 4.21
C GLY A 47 2.08 -17.42 5.38
N GLU A 48 2.21 -17.94 6.60
CA GLU A 48 1.97 -17.17 7.83
C GLU A 48 3.00 -16.03 7.96
N PRO A 49 2.59 -14.75 8.06
CA PRO A 49 3.51 -13.62 8.14
C PRO A 49 4.52 -13.73 9.27
N LYS A 50 4.10 -14.23 10.45
CA LYS A 50 4.96 -14.39 11.64
C LYS A 50 6.10 -15.39 11.46
N ASN A 51 6.05 -16.23 10.42
CA ASN A 51 7.11 -17.18 10.08
C ASN A 51 8.14 -16.60 9.11
N ARG A 52 7.97 -15.35 8.63
CA ARG A 52 8.95 -14.67 7.78
C ARG A 52 10.24 -14.46 8.56
N ASP A 53 11.38 -14.66 7.89
CA ASP A 53 12.70 -14.39 8.46
C ASP A 53 12.81 -12.95 8.96
N LYS A 54 13.19 -12.78 10.23
CA LYS A 54 13.31 -11.47 10.89
C LYS A 54 14.30 -10.55 10.18
N ASP A 55 15.41 -11.09 9.67
CA ASP A 55 16.39 -10.29 8.93
C ASP A 55 15.83 -9.78 7.61
N ALA A 56 14.93 -10.55 6.97
CA ALA A 56 14.22 -10.10 5.78
C ALA A 56 13.21 -8.99 6.12
N VAL A 57 12.48 -9.10 7.23
CA VAL A 57 11.54 -8.06 7.70
C VAL A 57 12.30 -6.75 8.03
N LEU A 58 13.45 -6.84 8.71
CA LEU A 58 14.29 -5.67 9.00
C LEU A 58 14.82 -4.99 7.74
N ARG A 59 15.18 -5.77 6.71
CA ARG A 59 15.54 -5.21 5.39
C ARG A 59 14.36 -4.54 4.73
N ASP A 60 13.17 -5.16 4.74
CA ASP A 60 11.97 -4.57 4.16
C ASP A 60 11.58 -3.24 4.85
N LEU A 61 11.76 -3.15 6.18
CA LEU A 61 11.53 -1.92 6.94
C LEU A 61 12.56 -0.84 6.60
N ARG A 62 13.85 -1.21 6.53
CA ARG A 62 14.94 -0.29 6.14
C ARG A 62 14.75 0.24 4.72
N ASP A 63 14.28 -0.60 3.82
CA ASP A 63 14.01 -0.27 2.42
C ASP A 63 12.69 0.48 2.24
N GLU A 64 11.98 0.80 3.33
CA GLU A 64 10.68 1.48 3.35
C GLU A 64 9.58 0.74 2.55
N LYS A 65 9.75 -0.56 2.32
CA LYS A 65 8.74 -1.40 1.66
C LYS A 65 7.56 -1.70 2.57
N ILE A 66 7.79 -1.65 3.88
CA ILE A 66 6.77 -1.78 4.92
C ILE A 66 6.94 -0.65 5.94
N SER A 67 5.85 -0.28 6.60
CA SER A 67 5.89 0.64 7.73
C SER A 67 6.30 -0.07 9.01
N ASP A 68 6.69 0.71 10.03
CA ASP A 68 6.94 0.22 11.38
C ASP A 68 5.72 -0.52 11.97
N ASP A 69 4.52 0.03 11.74
CA ASP A 69 3.27 -0.60 12.16
C ASP A 69 3.07 -1.99 11.55
N VAL A 70 3.36 -2.15 10.25
CA VAL A 70 3.29 -3.45 9.57
C VAL A 70 4.36 -4.40 10.09
N ALA A 71 5.60 -3.92 10.30
CA ALA A 71 6.67 -4.73 10.86
C ALA A 71 6.29 -5.32 12.24
N ASN A 72 5.67 -4.52 13.10
CA ASN A 72 5.25 -4.91 14.44
C ASN A 72 3.99 -5.77 14.44
N ASN A 73 2.90 -5.28 13.83
CA ASN A 73 1.57 -5.89 13.98
C ASN A 73 1.35 -7.08 13.06
N VAL A 74 1.93 -7.07 11.86
CA VAL A 74 1.78 -8.16 10.87
C VAL A 74 2.90 -9.19 11.04
N TYR A 75 4.14 -8.74 11.04
CA TYR A 75 5.31 -9.64 11.07
C TYR A 75 5.80 -9.97 12.48
N GLY A 76 5.31 -9.28 13.52
CA GLY A 76 5.68 -9.58 14.90
C GLY A 76 7.13 -9.23 15.23
N LEU A 77 7.71 -8.25 14.53
CA LEU A 77 9.06 -7.76 14.78
C LEU A 77 9.09 -6.99 16.11
N SER A 78 9.07 -7.69 17.24
CA SER A 78 9.22 -7.06 18.56
C SER A 78 10.58 -6.38 18.68
N SER A 79 10.61 -5.21 19.31
CA SER A 79 11.85 -4.50 19.69
C SER A 79 12.73 -5.33 20.64
#